data_AF-A0A2U3PD48-F1
#
_entry.id   AF-A0A2U3PD48-F1
#
_cell.length_a   1.000
_cell.length_b   1.000
_cell.length_c   1.000
_cell.angle_alpha   90.00
_cell.angle_beta   90.00
_cell.angle_gamma   90.00
#
_symmetry.space_group_name_H-M   'P 1'
#
loop_
_entity.id
_entity.type
_entity.pdbx_description
1 polymer ?
#
loop_
_entity_poly.entity_id
_entity_poly.type
_entity_poly.pdbx_seq_one_letter_code
_entity_poly.pdbx_strand_id
1 'polypeptide(L)'
;MSTPSPGQGWWLASDGQWYPPRWETKFFHCTDEALEAVIDEASRQTKTYGEQGWEIVNSAVQRTQVTHHFSGFDKGGELRFEWSIVCTLKRPLRPGA
;
A
#
# COMPACT_ATOMS: atom_id res chain seq x y z
N MET A 1 29.64 8.35 23.35
CA MET A 1 28.30 7.97 23.83
C MET A 1 27.36 8.03 22.64
N SER A 2 26.71 6.92 22.29
CA SER A 2 25.73 6.89 21.20
C SER A 2 24.42 7.51 21.68
N THR A 3 23.88 8.48 20.94
CA THR A 3 22.57 9.07 21.24
C THR A 3 21.51 7.96 21.18
N PRO A 4 20.69 7.75 22.22
CA PRO A 4 19.65 6.74 22.21
C PRO A 4 18.61 7.01 21.11
N SER A 5 17.99 5.96 20.60
CA SER A 5 16.93 6.10 19.58
C SER A 5 15.77 6.95 20.12
N PRO A 6 15.30 7.98 19.37
CA PRO A 6 14.16 8.81 19.78
C PRO A 6 12.83 8.05 19.84
N GLY A 7 12.73 6.88 19.20
CA GLY A 7 11.50 6.08 19.22
C GLY A 7 11.55 4.89 18.26
N GLN A 8 10.48 4.11 18.24
CA GLN A 8 10.37 2.95 17.37
C GLN A 8 10.37 3.37 15.89
N GLY A 9 11.18 2.71 15.06
CA GLY A 9 11.29 2.98 13.62
C GLY A 9 12.22 4.14 13.26
N TRP A 10 12.78 4.87 14.23
CA TRP A 10 13.90 5.76 13.98
C TRP A 10 15.15 4.94 13.66
N TRP A 11 15.94 5.43 12.73
CA TRP A 11 17.16 4.75 12.31
C TRP A 11 18.35 5.72 12.35
N LEU A 12 19.51 5.20 12.75
CA LEU A 12 20.75 5.95 12.84
C LEU A 12 21.47 5.85 11.50
N ALA A 13 21.66 6.98 10.82
CA ALA A 13 22.40 7.01 9.57
C ALA A 13 23.93 7.08 9.82
N SER A 14 24.71 6.89 8.76
CA SER A 14 26.17 6.92 8.82
C SER A 14 26.76 8.28 9.22
N ASP A 15 25.97 9.35 9.15
CA ASP A 15 26.30 10.69 9.62
C ASP A 15 26.13 10.86 11.15
N GLY A 16 25.66 9.82 11.84
CA GLY A 16 25.41 9.82 13.29
C GLY A 16 24.11 10.53 13.70
N GLN A 17 23.25 10.89 12.76
CA GLN A 17 21.94 11.49 13.02
C GLN A 17 20.83 10.44 12.96
N TRP A 18 19.81 10.63 13.81
CA TRP A 18 18.60 9.82 13.81
C TRP A 18 17.57 10.42 12.85
N TYR A 19 17.00 9.59 11.98
CA TYR A 19 15.97 10.01 11.02
C TYR A 19 14.63 9.33 11.30
N PRO A 20 13.51 10.06 11.18
CA PRO A 20 12.19 9.49 11.40
C PRO A 20 11.83 8.53 10.26
N PRO A 21 11.01 7.49 10.54
CA PRO A 21 10.45 6.65 9.49
C PRO A 21 9.42 7.45 8.68
N ARG A 22 9.48 7.35 7.35
CA ARG A 22 8.41 7.84 6.46
C ARG A 22 7.40 6.73 6.25
N TRP A 23 6.12 7.06 6.34
CA TRP A 23 5.01 6.14 6.11
C TRP A 23 4.23 6.55 4.86
N GLU A 24 3.83 5.58 4.04
CA GLU A 24 2.94 5.79 2.90
C GLU A 24 1.89 4.69 2.82
N THR A 25 0.68 5.06 2.39
CA THR A 25 -0.39 4.09 2.10
C THR A 25 -0.64 4.08 0.60
N LYS A 26 -0.64 2.89 -0.01
CA LYS A 26 -0.91 2.67 -1.44
C LYS A 26 -2.15 1.81 -1.60
N PHE A 27 -2.96 2.15 -2.60
CA PHE A 27 -4.19 1.46 -2.95
C PHE A 27 -4.03 0.90 -4.36
N PHE A 28 -4.19 -0.41 -4.49
CA PHE A 28 -4.28 -1.11 -5.77
C PHE A 28 -5.73 -1.54 -5.94
N HIS A 29 -6.36 -1.21 -7.06
CA HIS A 29 -7.73 -1.61 -7.35
C HIS A 29 -7.85 -1.97 -8.83
N CYS A 30 -8.63 -3.01 -9.13
CA CYS A 30 -9.11 -3.26 -10.48
C CYS A 30 -10.63 -3.44 -10.44
N THR A 31 -11.29 -2.85 -11.43
CA THR A 31 -12.72 -3.03 -11.67
C THR A 31 -12.88 -4.16 -12.70
N ASP A 32 -13.82 -5.07 -12.45
CA ASP A 32 -14.17 -6.17 -13.37
C ASP A 32 -13.06 -7.19 -13.70
N GLU A 33 -11.96 -7.18 -12.94
CA GLU A 33 -10.88 -8.15 -13.07
C GLU A 33 -10.88 -9.15 -11.91
N ALA A 34 -10.35 -10.35 -12.19
CA ALA A 34 -10.19 -11.40 -11.18
C ALA A 34 -9.20 -10.95 -10.07
N LEU A 35 -9.35 -11.47 -8.85
CA LEU A 35 -8.48 -11.15 -7.72
C LEU A 35 -6.99 -11.32 -8.07
N GLU A 36 -6.69 -12.32 -8.89
CA GLU A 36 -5.35 -12.62 -9.40
C GLU A 36 -4.72 -11.42 -10.12
N ALA A 37 -5.48 -10.68 -10.92
CA ALA A 37 -4.97 -9.50 -11.63
C ALA A 37 -4.57 -8.38 -10.65
N VAL A 38 -5.37 -8.18 -9.59
CA VAL A 38 -5.05 -7.19 -8.54
C VAL A 38 -3.83 -7.63 -7.74
N ILE A 39 -3.68 -8.93 -7.45
CA ILE A 39 -2.50 -9.46 -6.78
C ILE A 39 -1.25 -9.29 -7.65
N ASP A 40 -1.33 -9.55 -8.95
CA ASP A 40 -0.21 -9.40 -9.88
C ASP A 40 0.24 -7.94 -9.98
N GLU A 41 -0.71 -7.01 -10.09
CA GLU A 41 -0.40 -5.57 -10.13
C GLU A 41 0.19 -5.09 -8.79
N ALA A 42 -0.43 -5.47 -7.66
CA ALA A 42 0.10 -5.14 -6.34
C ALA A 42 1.51 -5.73 -6.14
N SER A 43 1.75 -6.95 -6.59
CA SER A 43 3.06 -7.61 -6.54
C SER A 43 4.10 -6.90 -7.40
N ARG A 44 3.73 -6.46 -8.60
CA ARG A 44 4.62 -5.72 -9.50
C ARG A 44 5.01 -4.38 -8.88
N GLN A 45 4.04 -3.61 -8.38
CA GLN A 45 4.27 -2.30 -7.78
C GLN A 45 5.07 -2.39 -6.47
N THR A 46 4.74 -3.36 -5.61
CA THR A 46 5.44 -3.54 -4.34
C THR A 46 6.89 -3.97 -4.51
N LYS A 47 7.23 -4.75 -5.56
CA LYS A 47 8.63 -5.02 -5.93
C LYS A 47 9.38 -3.73 -6.24
N THR A 48 8.82 -2.86 -7.08
CA THR A 48 9.42 -1.55 -7.40
C THR A 48 9.58 -0.68 -6.15
N TYR A 49 8.63 -0.70 -5.21
CA TYR A 49 8.78 0.00 -3.94
C TYR A 49 9.88 -0.61 -3.06
N GLY A 50 10.01 -1.94 -3.03
CA GLY A 50 11.09 -2.64 -2.35
C GLY A 50 12.47 -2.23 -2.85
N GLU A 51 12.65 -2.12 -4.17
CA GLU A 51 13.88 -1.63 -4.80
C GLU A 51 14.21 -0.17 -4.40
N GLN A 52 13.20 0.64 -4.15
CA GLN A 52 13.33 2.01 -3.63
C GLN A 52 13.54 2.08 -2.11
N GLY A 53 13.65 0.92 -1.43
CA GLY A 53 13.88 0.80 0.00
C GLY A 53 12.63 0.92 0.86
N TRP A 54 11.43 0.82 0.29
CA TRP A 54 10.19 0.72 1.06
C TRP A 54 9.96 -0.70 1.56
N GLU A 55 9.49 -0.82 2.79
CA GLU A 55 9.08 -2.08 3.42
C GLU A 55 7.58 -2.06 3.66
N ILE A 56 6.87 -3.12 3.25
CA ILE A 56 5.45 -3.29 3.57
C ILE A 56 5.34 -3.74 5.03
N VAL A 57 4.60 -2.98 5.83
CA VAL A 57 4.35 -3.30 7.26
C VAL A 57 2.96 -3.83 7.52
N ASN A 58 2.03 -3.57 6.61
CA ASN A 58 0.65 -4.01 6.68
C ASN A 58 0.08 -4.10 5.27
N SER A 59 -0.71 -5.12 5.01
CA SER A 59 -1.44 -5.30 3.76
C SER A 59 -2.84 -5.85 4.07
N ALA A 60 -3.86 -5.28 3.44
CA ALA A 60 -5.24 -5.73 3.56
C ALA A 60 -5.88 -5.85 2.18
N VAL A 61 -6.56 -6.97 1.95
CA VAL A 61 -7.36 -7.20 0.74
C VAL A 61 -8.82 -6.94 1.07
N GLN A 62 -9.50 -6.17 0.24
CA GLN A 62 -10.93 -5.89 0.36
C GLN A 62 -11.66 -6.26 -0.93
N ARG A 63 -12.89 -6.76 -0.77
CA ARG A 63 -13.82 -6.98 -1.87
C ARG A 63 -15.04 -6.12 -1.65
N THR A 64 -15.34 -5.26 -2.59
CA THR A 64 -16.50 -4.38 -2.57
C THR A 64 -17.46 -4.80 -3.67
N GLN A 65 -18.73 -4.98 -3.33
CA GLN A 65 -19.78 -5.21 -4.32
C GLN A 65 -20.23 -3.85 -4.86
N VAL A 66 -20.09 -3.64 -6.17
CA VAL A 66 -20.48 -2.41 -6.85
C VAL A 66 -21.60 -2.73 -7.85
N THR A 67 -22.61 -1.85 -7.91
CA THR A 67 -23.70 -1.99 -8.89
C THR A 67 -23.49 -0.96 -9.98
N HIS A 68 -23.09 -1.40 -11.17
CA HIS A 68 -23.08 -0.54 -12.34
C HIS A 68 -24.48 -0.56 -12.98
N HIS A 69 -25.03 0.62 -13.28
CA HIS A 69 -26.41 0.82 -13.75
C HIS A 69 -27.50 0.52 -12.71
N PHE A 70 -27.80 1.49 -11.85
CA PHE A 70 -28.99 1.45 -10.99
C PHE A 70 -30.19 2.04 -11.75
N SER A 71 -30.85 1.25 -12.61
CA SER A 71 -32.09 1.67 -13.27
C SER A 71 -33.31 0.95 -12.69
N GLY A 72 -33.85 1.50 -11.61
CA GLY A 72 -35.16 1.13 -11.05
C GLY A 72 -35.19 -0.25 -10.37
N PHE A 73 -36.04 -0.35 -9.36
CA PHE A 73 -36.18 -1.51 -8.46
C PHE A 73 -36.45 -2.87 -9.15
N ASP A 74 -36.76 -2.90 -10.45
CA ASP A 74 -37.25 -4.09 -11.15
C ASP A 74 -36.33 -4.64 -12.27
N LYS A 75 -35.19 -3.99 -12.57
CA LYS A 75 -34.27 -4.49 -13.60
C LYS A 75 -32.90 -4.73 -13.01
N GLY A 76 -32.64 -5.99 -12.67
CA GLY A 76 -31.43 -6.50 -12.03
C GLY A 76 -30.18 -5.81 -12.58
N GLY A 77 -29.61 -4.92 -11.77
CA GLY A 77 -28.32 -4.29 -12.05
C GLY A 77 -27.25 -5.37 -12.12
N GLU A 78 -26.29 -5.19 -13.03
CA GLU A 78 -25.15 -6.09 -13.13
C GLU A 78 -24.32 -5.95 -11.85
N LEU A 79 -24.28 -7.02 -11.06
CA LEU A 79 -23.45 -7.09 -9.86
C LEU A 79 -22.00 -7.27 -10.30
N ARG A 80 -21.20 -6.23 -10.12
CA ARG A 80 -19.75 -6.27 -10.33
C ARG A 80 -19.06 -6.32 -8.97
N PHE A 81 -17.94 -7.01 -8.92
CA PHE A 81 -17.09 -7.03 -7.74
C PHE A 81 -15.83 -6.24 -8.05
N GLU A 82 -15.49 -5.33 -7.14
CA GLU A 82 -14.23 -4.60 -7.17
C GLU A 82 -13.33 -5.18 -6.08
N TRP A 83 -12.10 -5.53 -6.47
CA TRP A 83 -11.07 -5.99 -5.56
C TRP A 83 -10.08 -4.86 -5.33
N SER A 84 -9.71 -4.64 -4.07
CA SER A 84 -8.66 -3.70 -3.70
C SER A 84 -7.66 -4.29 -2.72
N ILE A 85 -6.41 -3.89 -2.84
CA ILE A 85 -5.32 -4.21 -1.92
C ILE A 85 -4.75 -2.91 -1.39
N VAL A 86 -4.73 -2.75 -0.08
CA VAL A 86 -4.18 -1.59 0.61
C VAL A 86 -2.89 -2.00 1.29
N CYS A 87 -1.78 -1.38 0.90
CA CYS A 87 -0.48 -1.60 1.54
C CYS A 87 -0.07 -0.35 2.32
N THR A 88 0.33 -0.55 3.58
CA THR A 88 1.07 0.45 4.36
C THR A 88 2.56 0.15 4.24
N LEU A 89 3.31 1.16 3.84
CA LEU A 89 4.74 1.10 3.57
C LEU A 89 5.48 1.98 4.58
N LYS A 90 6.67 1.57 5.00
CA LYS A 90 7.63 2.42 5.73
C LYS A 90 8.95 2.51 4.96
N ARG A 91 9.64 3.64 5.05
CA ARG A 91 11.01 3.79 4.52
C ARG A 91 11.87 4.68 5.42
N PRO A 92 13.14 4.31 5.66
CA PRO A 92 14.13 5.20 6.25
C PRO A 92 14.49 6.38 5.31
N LEU A 93 14.32 7.63 5.75
CA LEU A 93 14.71 8.83 4.98
C LEU A 93 16.22 9.02 4.95
N ARG A 94 16.89 8.68 3.83
CA ARG A 94 18.35 8.87 3.71
C ARG A 94 18.72 10.34 3.93
N PRO A 95 19.87 10.63 4.58
CA PRO A 95 20.42 11.97 4.60
C PRO A 95 20.53 12.52 3.16
N GLY A 96 19.90 13.66 2.88
CA GLY A 96 19.97 14.35 1.59
C GLY A 96 19.04 13.84 0.47
N ALA A 97 18.02 13.04 0.80
CA ALA A 97 16.95 12.63 -0.13
C ALA A 97 15.76 13.60 -0.18
#